data_AF-A0A8J5NT42-F1
#
_entry.id   AF-A0A8J5NT42-F1
#
_cell.length_a   1.000
_cell.length_b   1.000
_cell.length_c   1.000
_cell.angle_alpha   90.00
_cell.angle_beta   90.00
_cell.angle_gamma   90.00
#
_symmetry.space_group_name_H-M   'P 1'
#
loop_
_entity.id
_entity.type
_entity.pdbx_description
1 polymer ?
#
loop_
_entity_poly.entity_id
_entity_poly.type
_entity_poly.pdbx_seq_one_letter_code
_entity_poly.pdbx_strand_id
1 'polypeptide(L)'
;MDPLSVSASVVGLLGAGAKITSCLWTFATNARDAPQLARHLVFEVADITAALGSLQAYVCGQAQAPGERGALILLEHVLTTLTGCVTTFSDLQSLMDQLNLSPDMGTIDKMKWARQESNITAIVQRLQNHKSSLTLMLTVLQCETMKEAQSSTRHLCTLVEELLRSNQDLATRIRGLERENSIIAESRRDDVSTLRQTRGSKSVSFIDTQASAIKFTFDQDLQASRVYNRAIGRQSMTSLTSTALYTTALSLFSNLSLSQVSNISF
;
A
#
# COMPACT_ATOMS: atom_id res chain seq x y z
N MET A 1 0.36 28.28 -4.10
CA MET A 1 1.54 28.25 -4.97
C MET A 1 1.24 27.39 -6.16
N ASP A 2 1.59 27.86 -7.36
CA ASP A 2 1.54 27.10 -8.60
C ASP A 2 2.64 26.02 -8.65
N PRO A 3 2.44 24.91 -9.40
CA PRO A 3 3.41 23.80 -9.47
C PRO A 3 4.81 24.23 -9.91
N LEU A 4 4.92 25.26 -10.75
CA LEU A 4 6.20 25.80 -11.22
C LEU A 4 6.96 26.48 -10.08
N SER A 5 6.27 27.22 -9.21
CA SER A 5 6.86 27.81 -8.01
C SER A 5 7.42 26.76 -7.05
N VAL A 6 6.73 25.63 -6.88
CA VAL A 6 7.22 24.51 -6.05
C VAL A 6 8.48 23.89 -6.65
N SER A 7 8.47 23.61 -7.96
CA SER A 7 9.65 23.10 -8.68
C SER A 7 10.84 24.06 -8.58
N ALA A 8 10.61 25.36 -8.76
CA ALA A 8 11.64 26.38 -8.63
C ALA A 8 12.23 26.43 -7.21
N SER A 9 11.40 26.27 -6.17
CA SER A 9 11.86 26.18 -4.79
C SER A 9 12.74 24.96 -4.55
N VAL A 10 12.39 23.79 -5.10
CA VAL A 10 13.22 22.58 -4.99
C VAL A 10 14.56 22.78 -5.68
N VAL A 11 14.57 23.33 -6.90
CA VAL A 11 15.80 23.64 -7.65
C VAL A 11 16.67 24.66 -6.89
N GLY A 12 16.06 25.71 -6.35
CA GLY A 12 16.75 26.72 -5.54
C GLY A 12 17.40 26.11 -4.30
N LEU A 13 16.68 25.22 -3.59
CA LEU A 13 17.20 24.48 -2.45
C LEU A 13 18.35 23.55 -2.83
N LEU A 14 18.26 22.84 -3.96
CA LEU A 14 19.35 21.99 -4.46
C LEU A 14 20.62 22.80 -4.73
N GLY A 15 20.48 23.96 -5.39
CA GLY A 15 21.59 24.87 -5.65
C GLY A 15 22.21 25.42 -4.36
N ALA A 16 21.38 25.88 -3.43
CA ALA A 16 21.82 26.37 -2.12
C ALA A 16 22.51 25.26 -1.31
N GLY A 17 21.92 24.06 -1.26
CA GLY A 17 22.47 22.89 -0.57
C GLY A 17 23.83 22.48 -1.11
N ALA A 18 24.03 22.47 -2.43
CA ALA A 18 25.31 22.17 -3.05
C ALA A 18 26.40 23.20 -2.70
N LYS A 19 26.05 24.49 -2.71
CA LYS A 19 26.96 25.58 -2.31
C LYS A 19 27.35 25.46 -0.84
N ILE A 20 26.37 25.31 0.05
CA ILE A 20 26.55 25.12 1.49
C ILE A 20 27.45 23.92 1.75
N THR A 21 27.15 22.76 1.14
CA THR A 21 27.92 21.53 1.29
C THR A 21 29.37 21.73 0.85
N SER A 22 29.61 22.41 -0.26
CA SER A 22 30.96 22.68 -0.76
C SER A 22 31.77 23.56 0.21
N CYS A 23 31.17 24.63 0.72
CA CYS A 23 31.81 25.52 1.70
C CYS A 23 32.06 24.83 3.05
N LEU A 24 31.12 24.01 3.52
CA LEU A 24 31.31 23.23 4.75
C LEU A 24 32.34 22.11 4.56
N TRP A 25 32.40 21.50 3.38
CA TRP A 25 33.39 20.47 3.06
C TRP A 25 34.80 21.04 3.08
N THR A 26 35.04 22.18 2.41
CA THR A 26 36.36 22.84 2.44
C THR A 26 36.77 23.23 3.85
N PHE A 27 35.84 23.71 4.68
CA PHE A 27 36.08 23.95 6.10
C PHE A 27 36.45 22.66 6.86
N ALA A 28 35.68 21.58 6.64
CA ALA A 28 35.88 20.31 7.33
C ALA A 28 37.20 19.60 6.94
N THR A 29 37.73 19.85 5.73
CA THR A 29 39.00 19.28 5.26
C THR A 29 40.21 20.16 5.58
N ASN A 30 40.07 21.48 5.56
CA ASN A 30 41.18 22.40 5.78
C ASN A 30 41.49 22.61 7.27
N ALA A 31 40.49 22.47 8.15
CA ALA A 31 40.73 22.48 9.57
C ALA A 31 41.39 21.16 10.01
N ARG A 32 42.67 21.22 10.42
CA ARG A 32 43.45 20.10 11.00
C ARG A 32 42.72 19.30 12.09
N ASP A 33 41.70 19.89 12.69
CA ASP A 33 40.86 19.30 13.73
C ASP A 33 39.44 19.88 13.59
N ALA A 34 38.77 19.52 12.49
CA ALA A 34 37.41 19.99 12.21
C ALA A 34 36.43 19.45 13.27
N PRO A 35 35.56 20.30 13.85
CA PRO A 35 34.56 19.88 14.82
C PRO A 35 33.67 18.76 14.23
N GLN A 36 33.42 17.69 15.00
CA GLN A 36 32.56 16.58 14.56
C GLN A 36 31.19 17.08 14.09
N LEU A 37 30.68 18.14 14.72
CA LEU A 37 29.44 18.80 14.34
C LEU A 37 29.47 19.36 12.91
N ALA A 38 30.60 19.88 12.44
CA ALA A 38 30.75 20.40 11.08
C ALA A 38 30.64 19.28 10.04
N ARG A 39 31.29 18.13 10.31
CA ARG A 39 31.18 16.94 9.46
C ARG A 39 29.76 16.39 9.44
N HIS A 40 29.12 16.31 10.60
CA HIS A 40 27.72 15.88 10.69
C HIS A 40 26.79 16.80 9.90
N LEU A 41 26.99 18.12 10.01
CA LEU A 41 26.22 19.11 9.25
C LEU A 41 26.38 18.96 7.72
N VAL A 42 27.59 18.67 7.22
CA VAL A 42 27.80 18.34 5.80
C VAL A 42 26.89 17.18 5.38
N PHE A 43 26.91 16.09 6.14
CA PHE A 43 26.10 14.91 5.82
C PHE A 43 24.61 15.22 5.85
N GLU A 44 24.14 15.99 6.83
CA GLU A 44 22.71 16.34 6.91
C GLU A 44 22.23 17.23 5.76
N VAL A 45 23.04 18.21 5.35
CA VAL A 45 22.71 19.03 4.18
C VAL A 45 22.74 18.18 2.90
N ALA A 46 23.71 17.27 2.77
CA ALA A 46 23.79 16.36 1.63
C ALA A 46 22.58 15.41 1.57
N ASP A 47 22.17 14.83 2.69
CA ASP A 47 21.03 13.92 2.78
C ASP A 47 19.71 14.62 2.42
N ILE A 48 19.50 15.84 2.91
CA ILE A 48 18.32 16.64 2.55
C ILE A 48 18.36 17.00 1.06
N THR A 49 19.53 17.36 0.53
CA THR A 49 19.70 17.66 -0.91
C THR A 49 19.36 16.43 -1.76
N ALA A 50 19.78 15.23 -1.35
CA ALA A 50 19.44 13.97 -2.01
C ALA A 50 17.92 13.66 -1.94
N ALA A 51 17.29 13.87 -0.77
CA ALA A 51 15.85 13.71 -0.60
C ALA A 51 15.06 14.71 -1.47
N LEU A 52 15.50 15.97 -1.55
CA LEU A 52 14.91 16.98 -2.42
C LEU A 52 15.06 16.64 -3.90
N GLY A 53 16.20 16.07 -4.31
CA GLY A 53 16.41 15.59 -5.68
C GLY A 53 15.44 14.44 -6.03
N SER A 54 15.20 13.54 -5.08
CA SER A 54 14.20 12.47 -5.23
C SER A 54 12.79 13.05 -5.33
N LEU A 55 12.47 14.07 -4.53
CA LEU A 55 11.17 14.76 -4.56
C LEU A 55 10.96 15.52 -5.88
N GLN A 56 12.03 16.11 -6.44
CA GLN A 56 12.00 16.85 -7.71
C GLN A 56 11.43 16.00 -8.85
N ALA A 57 11.78 14.71 -8.92
CA ALA A 57 11.25 13.81 -9.94
C ALA A 57 9.71 13.75 -9.93
N TYR A 58 9.09 13.77 -8.75
CA TYR A 58 7.64 13.76 -8.61
C TYR A 58 7.00 15.12 -8.91
N VAL A 59 7.61 16.22 -8.42
CA VAL A 59 7.07 17.58 -8.61
C VAL A 59 7.17 18.02 -10.08
N CYS A 60 8.25 17.68 -10.78
CA CYS A 60 8.44 17.97 -12.21
C CYS A 60 7.68 16.99 -13.13
N GLY A 61 6.95 16.01 -12.58
CA GLY A 61 6.20 15.03 -13.36
C GLY A 61 7.06 13.98 -14.09
N GLN A 62 8.35 13.87 -13.75
CA GLN A 62 9.24 12.83 -14.29
C GLN A 62 8.94 11.45 -13.68
N ALA A 63 8.47 11.43 -12.43
CA ALA A 63 7.98 10.25 -11.72
C ALA A 63 6.48 10.39 -11.44
N GLN A 64 5.70 9.38 -11.80
CA GLN A 64 4.26 9.34 -11.54
C GLN A 64 4.01 8.65 -10.20
N ALA A 65 3.41 9.40 -9.26
CA ALA A 65 2.82 8.81 -8.07
C ALA A 65 1.47 8.18 -8.46
N PRO A 66 1.14 6.95 -8.02
CA PRO A 66 -0.21 6.42 -8.13
C PRO A 66 -1.22 7.43 -7.53
N GLY A 67 -2.28 7.79 -8.26
CA GLY A 67 -3.16 8.92 -7.92
C GLY A 67 -3.74 8.90 -6.50
N GLU A 68 -4.00 7.71 -5.96
CA GLU A 68 -4.45 7.50 -4.56
C GLU A 68 -3.39 7.93 -3.53
N ARG A 69 -2.09 7.84 -3.85
CA ARG A 69 -0.97 8.19 -2.96
C ARG A 69 -0.64 9.66 -2.96
N GLY A 70 -0.73 10.30 -4.13
CA GLY A 70 -0.59 11.75 -4.24
C GLY A 70 -1.64 12.49 -3.40
N ALA A 71 -2.86 11.93 -3.31
CA ALA A 71 -3.93 12.48 -2.48
C ALA A 71 -3.67 12.38 -0.96
N LEU A 72 -2.87 11.40 -0.52
CA LEU A 72 -2.47 11.26 0.90
C LEU A 72 -1.44 12.32 1.31
N ILE A 73 -0.72 12.89 0.34
CA ILE A 73 0.24 13.97 0.57
C ILE A 73 -0.43 15.28 0.18
N LEU A 74 -1.00 15.95 1.18
CA LEU A 74 -1.52 17.30 0.99
C LEU A 74 -0.40 18.22 0.48
N LEU A 75 -0.72 19.02 -0.54
CA LEU A 75 0.20 20.04 -1.07
C LEU A 75 0.71 20.97 0.04
N GLU A 76 -0.12 21.24 1.04
CA GLU A 76 0.23 22.03 2.22
C GLU A 76 1.41 21.45 3.02
N HIS A 77 1.51 20.13 3.16
CA HIS A 77 2.63 19.49 3.85
C HIS A 77 3.93 19.63 3.07
N VAL A 78 3.86 19.52 1.74
CA VAL A 78 5.02 19.75 0.86
C VAL A 78 5.46 21.21 0.96
N LEU A 79 4.53 22.16 0.87
CA LEU A 79 4.81 23.59 0.97
C LEU A 79 5.42 23.98 2.33
N THR A 80 4.83 23.50 3.42
CA THR A 80 5.32 23.75 4.78
C THR A 80 6.72 23.19 4.96
N THR A 81 6.97 21.97 4.49
CA THR A 81 8.29 21.32 4.60
C THR A 81 9.33 22.06 3.74
N LEU A 82 9.01 22.42 2.50
CA LEU A 82 9.91 23.16 1.62
C LEU A 82 10.23 24.56 2.15
N THR A 83 9.22 25.27 2.68
CA THR A 83 9.41 26.57 3.32
C THR A 83 10.32 26.44 4.55
N GLY A 84 10.14 25.38 5.34
CA GLY A 84 11.03 25.01 6.44
C GLY A 84 12.48 24.78 5.98
N CYS A 85 12.68 24.07 4.87
CA CYS A 85 14.00 23.90 4.27
C CYS A 85 14.61 25.24 3.82
N VAL A 86 13.85 26.09 3.13
CA VAL A 86 14.33 27.38 2.61
C VAL A 86 14.78 28.29 3.74
N THR A 87 13.97 28.40 4.80
CA THR A 87 14.31 29.20 5.98
C THR A 87 15.54 28.63 6.68
N THR A 88 15.61 27.32 6.89
CA THR A 88 16.74 26.68 7.56
C THR A 88 18.05 26.79 6.77
N PHE A 89 18.00 26.68 5.44
CA PHE A 89 19.17 26.86 4.57
C PHE A 89 19.63 28.32 4.56
N SER A 90 18.69 29.27 4.57
CA SER A 90 19.01 30.71 4.65
C SER A 90 19.65 31.07 5.98
N ASP A 91 19.11 30.56 7.09
CA ASP A 91 19.69 30.72 8.43
C ASP A 91 21.10 30.12 8.47
N LEU A 92 21.28 28.92 7.92
CA LEU A 92 22.58 28.26 7.84
C LEU A 92 23.58 29.08 7.03
N GLN A 93 23.18 29.59 5.87
CA GLN A 93 24.05 30.44 5.06
C GLN A 93 24.42 31.72 5.81
N SER A 94 23.49 32.36 6.52
CA SER A 94 23.80 33.51 7.37
C SER A 94 24.82 33.18 8.45
N LEU A 95 24.72 32.01 9.08
CA LEU A 95 25.71 31.57 10.07
C LEU A 95 27.08 31.34 9.44
N MET A 96 27.13 30.73 8.26
CA MET A 96 28.35 30.51 7.51
C MET A 96 29.04 31.83 7.11
N ASP A 97 28.24 32.83 6.70
CA ASP A 97 28.72 34.16 6.37
C ASP A 97 29.28 34.87 7.62
N GLN A 98 28.60 34.76 8.78
CA GLN A 98 29.09 35.30 10.06
C GLN A 98 30.38 34.63 10.53
N LEU A 99 30.55 33.33 10.22
CA LEU A 99 31.75 32.57 10.50
C LEU A 99 32.91 32.94 9.56
N ASN A 100 32.66 33.69 8.47
CA ASN A 100 33.64 34.05 7.43
C ASN A 100 34.40 32.83 6.87
N LEU A 101 33.69 31.74 6.55
CA LEU A 101 34.26 30.50 5.97
C LEU A 101 34.92 30.76 4.62
N SER A 102 36.13 31.34 4.66
CA SER A 102 37.03 31.59 3.54
C SER A 102 38.04 30.46 3.46
N PRO A 103 38.51 30.06 2.27
CA PRO A 103 39.48 28.97 2.10
C PRO A 103 40.83 29.17 2.81
N ASP A 104 41.12 30.39 3.31
CA ASP A 104 42.43 30.81 3.85
C ASP A 104 42.42 31.03 5.40
N MET A 105 41.75 30.14 6.15
CA MET A 105 41.38 30.35 7.56
C MET A 105 42.42 29.91 8.62
N GLY A 106 42.46 30.65 9.74
CA GLY A 106 43.37 30.46 10.88
C GLY A 106 42.69 29.99 12.18
N THR A 107 43.37 30.14 13.33
CA THR A 107 42.92 29.64 14.65
C THR A 107 41.77 30.42 15.29
N ILE A 108 41.52 31.67 14.86
CA ILE A 108 40.45 32.55 15.34
C ILE A 108 39.06 31.97 15.01
N ASP A 109 38.99 31.18 13.94
CA ASP A 109 37.77 30.61 13.39
C ASP A 109 37.21 29.47 14.25
N LYS A 110 38.07 28.75 14.98
CA LYS A 110 37.63 27.73 15.95
C LYS A 110 36.87 28.33 17.13
N MET A 111 37.29 29.49 17.63
CA MET A 111 36.63 30.15 18.76
C MET A 111 35.29 30.77 18.35
N LYS A 112 35.20 31.30 17.11
CA LYS A 112 33.93 31.74 16.53
C LYS A 112 32.98 30.57 16.33
N TRP A 113 33.49 29.43 15.83
CA TRP A 113 32.71 28.21 15.70
C TRP A 113 32.16 27.73 17.06
N ALA A 114 33.01 27.62 18.08
CA ALA A 114 32.61 27.17 19.42
C ALA A 114 31.53 28.08 20.04
N ARG A 115 31.57 29.40 19.77
CA ARG A 115 30.52 30.33 20.20
C ARG A 115 29.19 30.10 19.50
N GLN A 116 29.22 29.62 18.26
CA GLN A 116 28.04 29.39 17.42
C GLN A 116 27.54 27.94 17.47
N GLU A 117 28.21 27.08 18.23
CA GLU A 117 27.93 25.65 18.28
C GLU A 117 26.48 25.34 18.64
N SER A 118 25.91 26.06 19.61
CA SER A 118 24.49 25.91 20.01
C SER A 118 23.52 26.22 18.87
N ASN A 119 23.79 27.28 18.11
CA ASN A 119 22.98 27.69 16.96
C ASN A 119 23.11 26.68 15.80
N ILE A 120 24.32 26.15 15.59
CA ILE A 120 24.57 25.09 14.60
C ILE A 120 23.82 23.81 14.98
N THR A 121 23.84 23.40 16.26
CA THR A 121 23.07 22.25 16.75
C THR A 121 21.57 22.45 16.55
N ALA A 122 21.04 23.65 16.80
CA ALA A 122 19.64 23.96 16.54
C ALA A 122 19.28 23.84 15.04
N ILE A 123 20.18 24.29 14.15
CA ILE A 123 20.01 24.11 12.70
C ILE A 123 20.04 22.62 12.34
N VAL A 124 20.99 21.84 12.85
CA VAL A 124 21.06 20.39 12.62
C VAL A 124 19.75 19.71 13.04
N GLN A 125 19.20 20.06 14.21
CA GLN A 125 17.93 19.50 14.66
C GLN A 125 16.77 19.85 13.72
N ARG A 126 16.69 21.10 13.24
CA ARG A 126 15.69 21.51 12.24
C ARG A 126 15.86 20.75 10.93
N LEU A 127 17.09 20.59 10.45
CA LEU A 127 17.42 19.79 9.27
C LEU A 127 16.91 18.35 9.42
N GLN A 128 17.20 17.68 10.55
CA GLN A 128 16.73 16.32 10.83
C GLN A 128 15.18 16.19 10.82
N ASN A 129 14.48 17.19 11.36
CA ASN A 129 13.01 17.22 11.35
C ASN A 129 12.47 17.35 9.91
N HIS A 130 13.08 18.22 9.10
CA HIS A 130 12.72 18.38 7.70
C HIS A 130 13.04 17.13 6.88
N LYS A 131 14.21 16.52 7.10
CA LYS A 131 14.63 15.24 6.50
C LYS A 131 13.62 14.14 6.80
N SER A 132 13.24 13.97 8.06
CA SER A 132 12.24 12.97 8.46
C SER A 132 10.91 13.18 7.71
N SER A 133 10.46 14.43 7.61
CA SER A 133 9.24 14.77 6.87
C SER A 133 9.35 14.45 5.37
N LEU A 134 10.48 14.82 4.73
CA LEU A 134 10.75 14.52 3.32
C LEU A 134 10.84 13.02 3.07
N THR A 135 11.55 12.27 3.91
CA THR A 135 11.70 10.82 3.80
C THR A 135 10.37 10.10 3.98
N LEU A 136 9.52 10.55 4.92
CA LEU A 136 8.17 10.00 5.09
C LEU A 136 7.33 10.22 3.83
N MET A 137 7.33 11.45 3.29
CA MET A 137 6.63 11.75 2.03
C MET A 137 7.15 10.89 0.88
N LEU A 138 8.46 10.77 0.71
CA LEU A 138 9.07 9.91 -0.33
C LEU A 138 8.71 8.44 -0.14
N THR A 139 8.70 7.95 1.10
CA THR A 139 8.31 6.57 1.42
C THR A 139 6.87 6.31 1.00
N VAL A 140 5.95 7.23 1.32
CA VAL A 140 4.54 7.13 0.89
C VAL A 140 4.43 7.10 -0.64
N LEU A 141 5.21 7.92 -1.35
CA LEU A 141 5.24 7.92 -2.83
C LEU A 141 5.80 6.60 -3.39
N GLN A 142 6.86 6.07 -2.76
CA GLN A 142 7.66 4.94 -3.25
C GLN A 142 7.18 3.57 -2.78
N CYS A 143 6.30 3.47 -1.78
CA CYS A 143 5.86 2.19 -1.20
C CYS A 143 5.45 1.15 -2.26
N GLU A 144 6.25 0.10 -2.43
CA GLU A 144 6.01 -0.97 -3.42
C GLU A 144 4.95 -1.97 -2.95
N THR A 145 4.83 -2.19 -1.64
CA THR A 145 3.90 -3.16 -1.03
C THR A 145 2.44 -2.92 -1.40
N MET A 146 2.02 -1.66 -1.50
CA MET A 146 0.66 -1.33 -1.93
C MET A 146 0.44 -1.52 -3.44
N LYS A 147 1.50 -1.41 -4.26
CA LYS A 147 1.46 -1.74 -5.70
C LYS A 147 1.28 -3.25 -5.89
N GLU A 148 2.00 -4.03 -5.09
CA GLU A 148 1.89 -5.49 -5.05
C GLU A 148 0.50 -5.94 -4.56
N ALA A 149 -0.02 -5.33 -3.49
CA ALA A 149 -1.38 -5.59 -3.01
C ALA A 149 -2.44 -5.29 -4.09
N GLN A 150 -2.34 -4.14 -4.77
CA GLN A 150 -3.28 -3.79 -5.83
C GLN A 150 -3.17 -4.71 -7.06
N SER A 151 -1.96 -5.17 -7.38
CA SER A 151 -1.72 -6.19 -8.41
C SER A 151 -2.39 -7.52 -8.02
N SER A 152 -2.20 -7.96 -6.78
CA SER A 152 -2.82 -9.16 -6.23
C SER A 152 -4.35 -9.09 -6.24
N THR A 153 -4.93 -7.95 -5.87
CA THR A 153 -6.39 -7.72 -5.94
C THR A 153 -6.91 -7.78 -7.37
N ARG A 154 -6.23 -7.12 -8.33
CA ARG A 154 -6.63 -7.20 -9.75
C ARG A 154 -6.57 -8.63 -10.27
N HIS A 155 -5.50 -9.35 -9.95
CA HIS A 155 -5.34 -10.74 -10.32
C HIS A 155 -6.46 -11.62 -9.74
N LEU A 156 -6.81 -11.40 -8.47
CA LEU A 156 -7.94 -12.07 -7.81
C LEU A 156 -9.28 -11.77 -8.52
N CYS A 157 -9.54 -10.51 -8.88
CA CYS A 157 -10.75 -10.14 -9.62
C CYS A 157 -10.84 -10.89 -10.96
N THR A 158 -9.74 -10.97 -11.71
CA THR A 158 -9.70 -11.73 -12.97
C THR A 158 -9.99 -13.22 -12.75
N LEU A 159 -9.40 -13.83 -11.72
CA LEU A 159 -9.66 -15.24 -11.38
C LEU A 159 -11.13 -15.48 -10.97
N VAL A 160 -11.73 -14.55 -10.21
CA VAL A 160 -13.14 -14.64 -9.82
C VAL A 160 -14.06 -14.51 -11.04
N GLU A 161 -13.78 -13.56 -11.95
CA GLU A 161 -14.53 -13.41 -13.20
C GLU A 161 -14.43 -14.66 -14.08
N GLU A 162 -13.25 -15.26 -14.19
CA GLU A 162 -13.03 -16.50 -14.94
C GLU A 162 -13.81 -17.68 -14.33
N LEU A 163 -13.79 -17.81 -13.00
CA LEU A 163 -14.50 -18.88 -12.29
C LEU A 163 -16.02 -18.74 -12.42
N LEU A 164 -16.55 -17.51 -12.34
CA LEU A 164 -17.97 -17.22 -12.56
C LEU A 164 -18.38 -17.55 -14.01
N ARG A 165 -17.54 -17.22 -14.98
CA ARG A 165 -17.78 -17.52 -16.40
C ARG A 165 -17.75 -19.02 -16.68
N SER A 166 -16.78 -19.73 -16.10
CA SER A 166 -16.70 -21.20 -16.17
C SER A 166 -17.94 -21.85 -15.55
N ASN A 167 -18.39 -21.38 -14.38
CA ASN A 167 -19.62 -21.90 -13.77
C ASN A 167 -20.87 -21.66 -14.62
N GLN A 168 -20.99 -20.48 -15.25
CA GLN A 168 -22.10 -20.24 -16.18
C GLN A 168 -22.08 -21.19 -17.37
N ASP A 169 -20.90 -21.44 -17.96
CA ASP A 169 -20.74 -22.41 -19.05
C ASP A 169 -21.06 -23.85 -18.62
N LEU A 170 -20.61 -24.25 -17.43
CA LEU A 170 -20.97 -25.56 -16.88
C LEU A 170 -22.48 -25.67 -16.66
N ALA A 171 -23.13 -24.64 -16.12
CA ALA A 171 -24.57 -24.62 -15.89
C ALA A 171 -25.37 -24.64 -17.21
N THR A 172 -24.91 -23.99 -18.28
CA THR A 172 -25.57 -24.07 -19.60
C THR A 172 -25.40 -25.45 -20.22
N ARG A 173 -24.22 -26.06 -20.13
CA ARG A 173 -23.98 -27.42 -20.62
C ARG A 173 -24.83 -28.47 -19.89
N ILE A 174 -24.95 -28.38 -18.57
CA ILE A 174 -25.81 -29.28 -17.78
C ILE A 174 -27.28 -29.13 -18.21
N ARG A 175 -27.79 -27.90 -18.33
CA ARG A 175 -29.16 -27.67 -18.83
C ARG A 175 -29.38 -28.17 -20.27
N GLY A 176 -28.35 -28.15 -21.10
CA GLY A 176 -28.37 -28.74 -22.44
C GLY A 176 -28.55 -30.26 -22.38
N LEU A 177 -27.73 -30.93 -21.56
CA LEU A 177 -27.80 -32.38 -21.35
C LEU A 177 -29.14 -32.82 -20.73
N GLU A 178 -29.69 -32.05 -19.78
CA GLU A 178 -31.02 -32.34 -19.21
C GLU A 178 -32.13 -32.27 -20.26
N ARG A 179 -32.07 -31.30 -21.17
CA ARG A 179 -33.04 -31.22 -22.29
C ARG A 179 -32.87 -32.36 -23.27
N GLU A 180 -31.63 -32.72 -23.62
CA GLU A 180 -31.34 -33.79 -24.56
C GLU A 180 -31.74 -35.18 -24.00
N ASN A 181 -31.54 -35.39 -22.70
CA ASN A 181 -31.97 -36.62 -22.01
C ASN A 181 -33.51 -36.72 -21.88
N SER A 182 -34.23 -35.59 -21.87
CA SER A 182 -35.70 -35.56 -21.95
C SER A 182 -36.22 -36.05 -23.31
N ILE A 183 -35.51 -35.75 -24.40
CA ILE A 183 -35.92 -36.16 -25.76
C ILE A 183 -35.73 -37.68 -25.94
N ILE A 184 -34.74 -38.28 -25.28
CA ILE A 184 -34.51 -39.74 -25.32
C ILE A 184 -35.54 -40.49 -24.46
N ALA A 185 -36.04 -39.90 -23.38
CA ALA A 185 -37.10 -40.49 -22.54
C ALA A 185 -38.49 -40.46 -23.22
N GLU A 186 -38.75 -39.50 -24.11
CA GLU A 186 -40.03 -39.38 -24.84
C GLU A 186 -40.13 -40.32 -26.05
N SER A 187 -39.00 -40.76 -26.63
CA SER A 187 -38.96 -41.56 -27.87
C SER A 187 -39.09 -43.09 -27.67
N ARG A 188 -39.46 -43.55 -26.47
CA ARG A 188 -39.65 -44.99 -26.17
C ARG A 188 -41.06 -45.30 -25.65
N ARG A 189 -42.07 -44.88 -26.40
CA ARG A 189 -43.40 -45.49 -26.35
C ARG A 189 -43.80 -45.89 -27.78
N ASP A 190 -44.43 -47.06 -27.86
CA ASP A 190 -44.83 -47.83 -29.05
C ASP A 190 -43.76 -48.85 -29.48
N ASP A 191 -43.98 -50.16 -29.56
CA ASP A 191 -45.19 -50.97 -29.42
C ASP A 191 -44.73 -52.44 -29.31
N VAL A 192 -44.87 -53.11 -28.16
CA VAL A 192 -44.85 -54.59 -28.09
C VAL A 192 -45.81 -55.05 -26.99
N SER A 193 -47.04 -55.36 -27.40
CA SER A 193 -47.97 -56.16 -26.61
C SER A 193 -47.80 -57.63 -27.00
N THR A 194 -47.42 -58.51 -26.07
CA THR A 194 -48.07 -59.81 -25.86
C THR A 194 -47.52 -60.60 -24.66
N LEU A 195 -48.48 -61.06 -23.83
CA LEU A 195 -48.52 -62.28 -23.01
C LEU A 195 -47.78 -62.37 -21.65
N ARG A 196 -48.60 -62.27 -20.58
CA ARG A 196 -48.59 -62.98 -19.26
C ARG A 196 -47.34 -62.74 -18.38
N GLN A 197 -47.39 -62.58 -17.05
CA GLN A 197 -48.24 -63.14 -16.00
C GLN A 197 -48.01 -62.33 -14.70
N THR A 198 -49.05 -62.22 -13.89
CA THR A 198 -49.12 -61.70 -12.51
C THR A 198 -47.92 -61.96 -11.59
N ARG A 199 -47.38 -60.91 -10.94
CA ARG A 199 -47.36 -60.73 -9.46
C ARG A 199 -46.51 -59.52 -9.02
N GLY A 200 -47.18 -58.59 -8.33
CA GLY A 200 -46.69 -57.79 -7.19
C GLY A 200 -45.46 -56.89 -7.35
N SER A 201 -45.63 -55.58 -7.18
CA SER A 201 -45.10 -54.88 -6.00
C SER A 201 -45.57 -53.42 -5.96
N LYS A 202 -45.44 -52.83 -4.79
CA LYS A 202 -46.24 -51.73 -4.24
C LYS A 202 -45.97 -50.37 -4.87
N SER A 203 -47.06 -49.60 -4.98
CA SER A 203 -47.08 -48.14 -5.09
C SER A 203 -46.22 -47.51 -4.00
N VAL A 204 -45.29 -46.63 -4.37
CA VAL A 204 -44.68 -45.68 -3.43
C VAL A 204 -45.06 -44.28 -3.87
N SER A 205 -45.79 -43.66 -2.96
CA SER A 205 -46.35 -42.33 -2.97
C SER A 205 -45.34 -41.22 -3.19
N PHE A 206 -45.79 -40.22 -3.92
CA PHE A 206 -45.44 -38.80 -3.79
C PHE A 206 -45.13 -38.41 -2.33
N ILE A 207 -43.95 -37.85 -2.10
CA ILE A 207 -43.59 -36.99 -0.96
C ILE A 207 -42.75 -35.88 -1.59
N ASP A 208 -43.30 -34.69 -1.79
CA ASP A 208 -43.45 -33.59 -0.82
C ASP A 208 -42.25 -32.64 -0.86
N THR A 209 -42.58 -31.37 -0.82
CA THR A 209 -41.74 -30.24 -1.15
C THR A 209 -40.90 -29.87 0.07
N GLN A 210 -39.60 -30.14 0.04
CA GLN A 210 -38.64 -29.44 0.90
C GLN A 210 -37.24 -29.47 0.27
N ALA A 211 -36.63 -28.29 0.20
CA ALA A 211 -35.33 -28.02 -0.40
C ALA A 211 -34.25 -29.02 0.06
N SER A 212 -33.99 -30.03 -0.76
CA SER A 212 -32.84 -30.90 -0.56
C SER A 212 -31.66 -30.27 -1.28
N ALA A 213 -30.79 -29.63 -0.51
CA ALA A 213 -29.45 -29.27 -0.96
C ALA A 213 -28.83 -30.48 -1.67
N ILE A 214 -28.27 -30.25 -2.85
CA ILE A 214 -27.62 -31.28 -3.67
C ILE A 214 -26.56 -31.95 -2.80
N LYS A 215 -26.89 -33.13 -2.26
CA LYS A 215 -25.96 -33.89 -1.41
C LYS A 215 -25.13 -34.76 -2.33
N PHE A 216 -23.91 -34.32 -2.59
CA PHE A 216 -22.96 -35.06 -3.42
C PHE A 216 -22.63 -36.40 -2.75
N THR A 217 -22.48 -37.47 -3.54
CA THR A 217 -22.10 -38.81 -3.06
C THR A 217 -20.80 -38.79 -2.26
N PHE A 218 -19.87 -37.91 -2.65
CA PHE A 218 -18.64 -37.63 -1.93
C PHE A 218 -18.86 -37.13 -0.49
N ASP A 219 -19.94 -36.38 -0.24
CA ASP A 219 -20.28 -35.87 1.09
C ASP A 219 -20.77 -37.00 2.01
N GLN A 220 -21.42 -38.02 1.42
CA GLN A 220 -21.79 -39.24 2.12
C GLN A 220 -20.57 -40.13 2.41
N ASP A 221 -19.62 -40.23 1.48
CA ASP A 221 -18.36 -40.96 1.66
C ASP A 221 -17.44 -40.31 2.71
N LEU A 222 -17.39 -38.97 2.75
CA LEU A 222 -16.70 -38.21 3.78
C LEU A 222 -17.30 -38.44 5.16
N GLN A 223 -18.63 -38.38 5.28
CA GLN A 223 -19.33 -38.67 6.54
C GLN A 223 -19.21 -40.14 6.98
N ALA A 224 -19.03 -41.07 6.04
CA ALA A 224 -18.76 -42.48 6.34
C ALA A 224 -17.30 -42.75 6.76
N SER A 225 -16.37 -41.84 6.45
CA SER A 225 -14.96 -41.98 6.80
C SER A 225 -14.72 -41.72 8.30
N ARG A 226 -14.26 -42.77 9.02
CA ARG A 226 -13.88 -42.65 10.45
C ARG A 226 -12.78 -41.61 10.68
N VAL A 227 -11.90 -41.38 9.70
CA VAL A 227 -10.80 -40.41 9.81
C VAL A 227 -11.33 -38.98 9.77
N TYR A 228 -12.30 -38.71 8.89
CA TYR A 228 -12.91 -37.38 8.73
C TYR A 228 -13.75 -36.99 9.96
N ASN A 229 -14.57 -37.92 10.48
CA ASN A 229 -15.33 -37.68 11.71
C ASN A 229 -14.43 -37.47 12.94
N ARG A 230 -13.22 -38.05 12.96
CA ARG A 230 -12.25 -37.85 14.04
C ARG A 230 -11.60 -36.46 13.99
N ALA A 231 -11.56 -35.81 12.83
CA ALA A 231 -11.02 -34.47 12.66
C ALA A 231 -12.01 -33.36 13.07
N ILE A 232 -13.31 -33.55 12.81
CA ILE A 232 -14.37 -32.58 13.18
C ILE A 232 -14.46 -32.40 14.71
N GLY A 233 -14.17 -33.45 15.49
CA GLY A 233 -14.18 -33.40 16.96
C GLY A 233 -12.91 -32.82 17.60
N ARG A 234 -11.86 -32.53 16.84
CA ARG A 234 -10.68 -31.82 17.33
C ARG A 234 -10.75 -30.38 16.87
N GLN A 235 -11.02 -29.48 17.81
CA GLN A 235 -10.65 -28.08 17.67
C GLN A 235 -9.12 -27.99 17.56
N SER A 236 -8.60 -28.19 16.35
CA SER A 236 -7.22 -27.90 15.99
C SER A 236 -7.22 -26.67 15.12
N MET A 237 -7.24 -25.51 15.77
CA MET A 237 -6.78 -24.26 15.16
C MET A 237 -5.31 -24.05 15.51
N THR A 238 -4.45 -24.92 14.97
CA THR A 238 -3.09 -24.51 14.64
C THR A 238 -3.19 -23.58 13.44
N SER A 239 -3.08 -22.28 13.68
CA SER A 239 -2.26 -21.32 12.93
C SER A 239 -2.56 -19.92 13.47
N LEU A 240 -1.86 -19.54 14.54
CA LEU A 240 -1.64 -18.15 14.93
C LEU A 240 -0.65 -17.52 13.95
N THR A 241 -1.04 -17.34 12.70
CA THR A 241 -0.44 -16.36 11.80
C THR A 241 -1.52 -15.34 11.48
N SER A 242 -1.33 -14.19 12.09
CA SER A 242 -2.30 -13.13 12.27
C SER A 242 -2.56 -12.38 10.96
N THR A 243 -3.64 -12.74 10.25
CA THR A 243 -4.19 -11.94 9.14
C THR A 243 -5.66 -11.56 9.37
N ALA A 244 -6.38 -12.28 10.24
CA ALA A 244 -7.80 -12.05 10.52
C ALA A 244 -8.08 -10.74 11.30
N LEU A 245 -7.11 -10.23 12.07
CA LEU A 245 -7.27 -8.97 12.80
C LEU A 245 -7.26 -7.74 11.87
N TYR A 246 -6.63 -7.82 10.70
CA TYR A 246 -6.62 -6.71 9.74
C TYR A 246 -7.91 -6.63 8.93
N THR A 247 -8.58 -7.76 8.69
CA THR A 247 -9.83 -7.79 7.89
C THR A 247 -11.05 -7.35 8.70
N THR A 248 -11.06 -7.53 10.03
CA THR A 248 -12.20 -7.12 10.87
C THR A 248 -12.31 -5.60 11.03
N ALA A 249 -11.20 -4.86 10.97
CA ALA A 249 -11.23 -3.39 10.99
C ALA A 249 -11.85 -2.78 9.72
N LEU A 250 -11.79 -3.47 8.58
CA LEU A 250 -12.36 -3.01 7.31
C LEU A 250 -13.84 -3.38 7.13
N SER A 251 -14.37 -4.32 7.93
CA SER A 251 -15.79 -4.70 7.91
C SER A 251 -16.69 -3.85 8.81
N LEU A 252 -16.13 -3.11 9.79
CA LEU A 252 -16.94 -2.21 10.62
C LEU A 252 -17.42 -0.97 9.86
N PHE A 253 -16.74 -0.59 8.77
CA PHE A 253 -17.09 0.57 7.95
C PHE A 253 -17.99 0.24 6.75
N SER A 254 -18.19 -1.04 6.41
CA SER A 254 -19.08 -1.42 5.30
C SER A 254 -20.58 -1.31 5.63
N ASN A 255 -20.92 -1.13 6.91
CA ASN A 255 -22.30 -0.90 7.36
C ASN A 255 -22.65 0.59 7.54
N LEU A 256 -21.74 1.52 7.25
CA LEU A 256 -22.05 2.95 7.24
C LEU A 256 -22.56 3.37 5.86
N SER A 257 -23.88 3.37 5.70
CA SER A 257 -24.55 4.03 4.58
C SER A 257 -24.17 5.51 4.54
N LEU A 258 -23.85 6.05 3.35
CA LEU A 258 -23.59 7.47 3.08
C LEU A 258 -24.70 8.41 3.62
N SER A 259 -25.91 7.89 3.85
CA SER A 259 -27.01 8.63 4.48
C SER A 259 -26.82 8.93 5.97
N GLN A 260 -25.93 8.22 6.68
CA GLN A 260 -25.68 8.43 8.12
C GLN A 260 -24.53 9.41 8.42
N VAL A 261 -23.65 9.69 7.45
CA VAL A 261 -22.54 10.66 7.61
C VAL A 261 -23.03 12.11 7.45
N SER A 262 -24.19 12.34 6.81
CA SER A 262 -24.74 13.69 6.57
C SER A 262 -25.34 14.36 7.81
N ASN A 263 -25.38 13.71 8.98
CA ASN A 263 -25.99 14.26 10.20
C ASN A 263 -24.98 14.59 11.33
N ILE A 264 -23.66 14.53 11.06
CA ILE A 264 -22.61 14.82 12.06
C ILE A 264 -21.99 16.22 11.86
N SER A 265 -22.51 17.04 10.93
CA SER A 265 -22.16 18.46 10.88
C SER A 265 -23.10 19.28 11.79
N PHE A 266 -22.72 19.43 13.06
CA PHE A 266 -23.01 20.60 13.89
C PHE A 266 -21.85 20.87 14.84
#